data_AF-A0A849QN10-F1
#
_entry.id   AF-A0A849QN10-F1
#
_cell.length_a   1.000
_cell.length_b   1.000
_cell.length_c   1.000
_cell.angle_alpha   90.00
_cell.angle_beta   90.00
_cell.angle_gamma   90.00
#
_symmetry.space_group_name_H-M   'P 1'
#
loop_
_entity.id
_entity.type
_entity.pdbx_description
1 polymer ?
#
loop_
_entity_poly.entity_id
_entity_poly.type
_entity_poly.pdbx_seq_one_letter_code
_entity_poly.pdbx_strand_id
1 'polypeptide(L)'
;MYLILLSSLVLIIALPVSEFIVFINNNSQITIDSILAGLTAILVFATILYVILTYQIVKGSEKVIKQSEIDRNIAHNEKKLEKLYFPLRETLEYLIFIYRNHGFEDEAHAVPDDEWPEVKRNDEYISLIKTVLSYQHLVEENIKNDLDTFFKMINGQKAYTERGLLQFAVALNEKVIEDISSLQSNLDELHGIEKK
;
A
#
# COMPACT_ATOMS: atom_id res chain seq x y z
N MET A 1 8.66 -13.61 -21.86
CA MET A 1 8.47 -14.91 -21.16
C MET A 1 7.43 -15.79 -21.85
N TYR A 2 6.21 -15.30 -22.13
CA TYR A 2 5.15 -16.09 -22.82
C TYR A 2 5.51 -16.58 -24.23
N LEU A 3 6.25 -15.79 -25.01
CA LEU A 3 6.76 -16.18 -26.34
C LEU A 3 7.67 -17.43 -26.30
N ILE A 4 8.47 -17.57 -25.23
CA ILE A 4 9.38 -18.70 -25.04
C ILE A 4 8.57 -19.96 -24.69
N LEU A 5 7.56 -19.84 -23.82
CA LEU A 5 6.66 -20.94 -23.48
C LEU A 5 5.88 -21.45 -24.70
N LEU A 6 5.41 -20.53 -25.56
CA LEU A 6 4.70 -20.90 -26.78
C LEU A 6 5.61 -21.63 -27.78
N SER A 7 6.85 -21.15 -27.98
CA SER A 7 7.83 -21.82 -28.84
C SER A 7 8.25 -23.19 -28.31
N SER A 8 8.38 -23.34 -26.98
CA SER A 8 8.70 -24.63 -26.36
C SER A 8 7.57 -25.64 -26.52
N LEU A 9 6.31 -25.20 -26.41
CA LEU A 9 5.15 -26.07 -26.58
C LEU A 9 5.05 -26.61 -28.02
N VAL A 10 5.30 -25.74 -29.01
CA VAL A 10 5.36 -26.15 -30.42
C VAL A 10 6.47 -27.17 -30.65
N LEU A 11 7.65 -26.99 -30.04
CA LEU A 11 8.76 -27.93 -30.16
C LEU A 11 8.45 -29.29 -29.52
N ILE A 12 7.82 -29.29 -28.34
CA ILE A 12 7.46 -30.51 -27.59
C ILE A 12 6.40 -31.33 -28.32
N ILE A 13 5.52 -30.71 -29.12
CA ILE A 13 4.54 -31.42 -29.94
C ILE A 13 5.16 -31.83 -31.29
N ALA A 14 5.96 -30.96 -31.91
CA ALA A 14 6.53 -31.21 -33.23
C ALA A 14 7.53 -32.36 -33.24
N LEU A 15 8.35 -32.52 -32.20
CA LEU A 15 9.33 -33.60 -32.07
C LEU A 15 8.68 -35.00 -32.12
N PRO A 16 7.76 -35.38 -31.22
CA PRO A 16 7.14 -36.70 -31.24
C PRO A 16 6.24 -36.92 -32.46
N VAL A 17 5.61 -35.86 -33.01
CA VAL A 17 4.85 -35.98 -34.28
C VAL A 17 5.78 -36.29 -35.45
N SER A 18 6.97 -35.68 -35.50
CA SER A 18 7.95 -35.95 -36.57
C SER A 18 8.48 -37.39 -36.51
N GLU A 19 8.78 -37.90 -35.32
CA GLU A 19 9.23 -39.29 -35.12
C GLU A 19 8.11 -40.29 -35.44
N PHE A 20 6.87 -39.96 -35.09
CA PHE A 20 5.69 -40.79 -35.39
C PHE A 20 5.41 -40.86 -36.91
N ILE A 21 5.57 -39.76 -37.64
CA ILE A 21 5.44 -39.74 -39.11
C ILE A 21 6.53 -40.60 -39.77
N VAL A 22 7.78 -40.51 -39.31
CA VAL A 22 8.88 -41.34 -39.80
C VAL A 22 8.64 -42.83 -39.49
N PHE A 23 8.13 -43.15 -38.31
CA PHE A 23 7.75 -44.51 -37.93
C PHE A 23 6.65 -45.09 -38.83
N ILE A 24 5.62 -44.30 -39.16
CA ILE A 24 4.56 -44.72 -40.09
C ILE A 24 5.11 -44.98 -41.50
N ASN A 25 5.94 -44.08 -42.01
CA ASN A 25 6.49 -44.22 -43.37
C ASN A 25 7.41 -45.43 -43.54
N ASN A 26 8.08 -45.86 -42.46
CA ASN A 26 9.03 -46.98 -42.51
C ASN A 26 8.40 -48.35 -42.21
N ASN A 27 7.12 -48.43 -41.85
CA ASN A 27 6.44 -49.69 -41.50
C ASN A 27 5.15 -49.91 -42.29
N SER A 28 5.22 -50.75 -43.32
CA SER A 28 4.12 -51.06 -44.25
C SER A 28 2.99 -51.91 -43.65
N GLN A 29 3.07 -52.33 -42.39
CA GLN A 29 2.07 -53.15 -41.69
C GLN A 29 1.17 -52.36 -40.72
N ILE A 30 1.32 -51.04 -40.66
CA ILE A 30 0.54 -50.21 -39.74
C ILE A 30 -0.90 -50.08 -40.25
N THR A 31 -1.86 -50.50 -39.42
CA THR A 31 -3.29 -50.33 -39.67
C THR A 31 -3.76 -48.95 -39.26
N ILE A 32 -4.86 -48.48 -39.84
CA ILE A 32 -5.49 -47.18 -39.53
C ILE A 32 -5.78 -47.04 -38.03
N ASP A 33 -6.20 -48.13 -37.37
CA ASP A 33 -6.48 -48.16 -35.93
C ASP A 33 -5.23 -47.87 -35.06
N SER A 34 -4.06 -48.33 -35.51
CA SER A 34 -2.78 -48.08 -34.82
C SER A 34 -2.34 -46.63 -34.94
N ILE A 35 -2.62 -46.00 -36.09
CA ILE A 35 -2.38 -44.56 -36.32
C ILE A 35 -3.30 -43.72 -35.43
N LEU A 36 -4.58 -44.07 -35.39
CA LEU A 36 -5.59 -43.41 -34.55
C LEU A 36 -5.24 -43.51 -33.06
N ALA A 37 -4.81 -44.68 -32.58
CA ALA A 37 -4.37 -44.87 -31.20
C ALA A 37 -3.15 -43.99 -30.85
N GLY A 38 -2.14 -43.93 -31.73
CA GLY A 38 -0.96 -43.08 -31.53
C GLY A 38 -1.28 -41.58 -31.52
N LEU A 39 -2.10 -41.11 -32.46
CA LEU A 39 -2.55 -39.71 -32.49
C LEU A 39 -3.37 -39.35 -31.24
N THR A 40 -4.23 -40.26 -30.78
CA THR A 40 -5.03 -40.06 -29.57
C THR A 40 -4.13 -39.95 -28.34
N ALA A 41 -3.10 -40.80 -28.23
CA ALA A 41 -2.12 -40.72 -27.14
C ALA A 41 -1.35 -39.39 -27.15
N ILE A 42 -0.91 -38.92 -28.32
CA ILE A 42 -0.26 -37.61 -28.48
C ILE A 42 -1.21 -36.48 -28.04
N LEU A 43 -2.48 -36.55 -28.44
CA LEU A 43 -3.48 -35.53 -28.10
C LEU A 43 -3.77 -35.48 -26.59
N VAL A 44 -3.89 -36.65 -25.95
CA VAL A 44 -4.06 -36.77 -24.50
C VAL A 44 -2.85 -36.18 -23.77
N PHE A 45 -1.63 -36.50 -24.23
CA PHE A 45 -0.41 -35.96 -23.64
C PHE A 45 -0.31 -34.44 -23.78
N ALA A 46 -0.62 -33.90 -24.95
CA ALA A 46 -0.68 -32.45 -25.19
C ALA A 46 -1.71 -31.76 -24.28
N THR A 47 -2.86 -32.41 -24.04
CA THR A 47 -3.91 -31.91 -23.15
C THR A 47 -3.44 -31.87 -21.69
N ILE A 48 -2.76 -32.92 -21.21
CA ILE A 48 -2.19 -32.96 -19.86
C ILE A 48 -1.16 -31.84 -19.68
N LEU A 49 -0.26 -31.66 -20.64
CA LEU A 49 0.74 -30.58 -20.63
C LEU A 49 0.10 -29.20 -20.59
N TYR A 50 -0.92 -28.98 -21.43
CA TYR A 50 -1.67 -27.74 -21.46
C TYR A 50 -2.31 -27.42 -20.10
N VAL A 51 -2.95 -28.41 -19.45
CA VAL A 51 -3.56 -28.24 -18.13
C VAL A 51 -2.51 -27.88 -17.07
N ILE A 52 -1.36 -28.57 -17.06
CA ILE A 52 -0.27 -28.30 -16.10
C ILE A 52 0.28 -26.89 -16.28
N LEU A 53 0.54 -26.47 -17.53
CA LEU A 53 1.05 -25.13 -17.82
C LEU A 53 0.05 -24.04 -17.46
N THR A 54 -1.23 -24.25 -17.78
CA THR A 54 -2.31 -23.32 -17.42
C THR A 54 -2.41 -23.18 -15.90
N TYR A 55 -2.35 -24.29 -15.17
CA TYR A 55 -2.35 -24.27 -13.70
C TYR A 55 -1.14 -23.49 -13.13
N GLN A 56 0.06 -23.70 -13.68
CA GLN A 56 1.26 -22.97 -13.27
C GLN A 56 1.15 -21.46 -13.55
N ILE A 57 0.59 -21.07 -14.70
CA ILE A 57 0.38 -19.66 -15.06
C ILE A 57 -0.64 -19.01 -14.10
N VAL A 58 -1.78 -19.65 -13.87
CA VAL A 58 -2.82 -19.13 -12.97
C VAL A 58 -2.28 -18.98 -11.55
N LYS A 59 -1.60 -20.00 -11.03
CA LYS A 59 -0.99 -19.97 -9.69
C LYS A 59 0.13 -18.93 -9.59
N GLY A 60 0.91 -18.75 -10.66
CA GLY A 60 1.92 -17.71 -10.75
C GLY A 60 1.31 -16.31 -10.74
N SER A 61 0.25 -16.08 -11.52
CA SER A 61 -0.45 -14.80 -11.56
C SER A 61 -1.12 -14.45 -10.24
N GLU A 62 -1.71 -15.42 -9.55
CA GLU A 62 -2.34 -15.19 -8.25
C GLU A 62 -1.33 -14.71 -7.20
N LYS A 63 -0.12 -15.29 -7.20
CA LYS A 63 0.97 -14.83 -6.33
C LYS A 63 1.42 -13.40 -6.66
N VAL A 64 1.58 -13.09 -7.94
CA VAL A 64 2.00 -11.74 -8.39
C VAL A 64 0.95 -10.69 -8.04
N ILE A 65 -0.33 -11.01 -8.19
CA ILE A 65 -1.44 -10.12 -7.84
C ILE A 65 -1.44 -9.84 -6.33
N LYS A 66 -1.33 -10.89 -5.50
CA LYS A 66 -1.27 -10.73 -4.04
C LYS A 66 -0.07 -9.91 -3.60
N GLN A 67 1.10 -10.13 -4.19
CA GLN A 67 2.28 -9.33 -3.89
C GLN A 67 2.07 -7.86 -4.26
N SER A 68 1.52 -7.58 -5.44
CA SER A 68 1.22 -6.21 -5.87
C SER A 68 0.22 -5.51 -4.95
N GLU A 69 -0.74 -6.22 -4.36
CA GLU A 69 -1.67 -5.67 -3.38
C GLU A 69 -0.97 -5.31 -2.06
N ILE A 70 -0.07 -6.18 -1.59
CA ILE A 70 0.76 -5.95 -0.40
C ILE A 70 1.65 -4.71 -0.61
N ASP A 71 2.38 -4.64 -1.72
CA ASP A 71 3.27 -3.52 -2.04
C ASP A 71 2.50 -2.19 -2.10
N ARG A 72 1.29 -2.21 -2.66
CA ARG A 72 0.42 -1.02 -2.71
C ARG A 72 -0.01 -0.58 -1.32
N ASN A 73 -0.33 -1.53 -0.45
CA ASN A 73 -0.75 -1.22 0.93
C ASN A 73 0.43 -0.69 1.76
N ILE A 74 1.63 -1.24 1.58
CA ILE A 74 2.86 -0.72 2.19
C ILE A 74 3.08 0.73 1.77
N ALA A 75 3.14 0.99 0.46
CA ALA A 75 3.37 2.34 -0.06
C ALA A 75 2.30 3.35 0.40
N HIS A 76 1.05 2.90 0.53
CA HIS A 76 -0.04 3.74 1.04
C HIS A 76 0.15 4.08 2.53
N ASN A 77 0.50 3.10 3.36
CA ASN A 77 0.73 3.28 4.79
C ASN A 77 1.99 4.12 5.07
N GLU A 78 3.08 3.89 4.33
CA GLU A 78 4.30 4.70 4.40
C GLU A 78 4.00 6.16 4.04
N LYS A 79 3.24 6.39 2.96
CA LYS A 79 2.84 7.73 2.54
C LYS A 79 1.98 8.43 3.60
N LYS A 80 1.06 7.72 4.25
CA LYS A 80 0.29 8.25 5.40
C LYS A 80 1.22 8.69 6.53
N LEU A 81 2.17 7.84 6.91
CA LEU A 81 3.11 8.17 7.98
C LEU A 81 3.98 9.39 7.63
N GLU A 82 4.63 9.36 6.47
CA GLU A 82 5.59 10.38 6.06
C GLU A 82 4.95 11.74 5.79
N LYS A 83 3.79 11.77 5.13
CA LYS A 83 3.19 13.01 4.61
C LYS A 83 2.07 13.58 5.47
N LEU A 84 1.48 12.78 6.36
CA LEU A 84 0.38 13.22 7.21
C LEU A 84 0.74 13.13 8.68
N TYR A 85 1.01 11.93 9.19
CA TYR A 85 1.10 11.70 10.63
C TYR A 85 2.37 12.26 11.27
N PHE A 86 3.55 12.08 10.67
CA PHE A 86 4.78 12.67 11.23
C PHE A 86 4.77 14.20 11.18
N PRO A 87 4.43 14.86 10.07
CA PRO A 87 4.32 16.32 10.06
C PRO A 87 3.26 16.85 11.02
N LEU A 88 2.12 16.15 11.17
CA LEU A 88 1.08 16.53 12.13
C LEU A 88 1.58 16.41 13.57
N ARG A 89 2.25 15.31 13.91
CA ARG A 89 2.84 15.11 15.23
C ARG A 89 3.85 16.21 15.56
N GLU A 90 4.75 16.51 14.64
CA GLU A 90 5.76 17.56 14.83
C GLU A 90 5.12 18.94 15.02
N THR A 91 4.07 19.24 14.25
CA THR A 91 3.26 20.46 14.42
C THR A 91 2.62 20.52 15.82
N LEU A 92 2.07 19.42 16.30
CA LEU A 92 1.43 19.37 17.62
C LEU A 92 2.45 19.47 18.75
N GLU A 93 3.58 18.78 18.64
CA GLU A 93 4.67 18.84 19.63
C GLU A 93 5.26 20.24 19.74
N TYR A 94 5.49 20.92 18.62
CA TYR A 94 5.95 22.31 18.61
C TYR A 94 4.95 23.25 19.29
N LEU A 95 3.65 23.07 19.00
CA LEU A 95 2.60 23.86 19.64
C LEU A 95 2.54 23.60 21.14
N ILE A 96 2.55 22.33 21.57
CA ILE A 96 2.57 21.95 22.99
C ILE A 96 3.79 22.58 23.69
N PHE A 97 4.97 22.54 23.06
CA PHE A 97 6.19 23.12 23.61
C PHE A 97 6.09 24.62 23.84
N ILE A 98 5.61 25.38 22.85
CA ILE A 98 5.43 26.85 22.98
C ILE A 98 4.51 27.17 24.14
N TYR A 99 3.33 26.54 24.18
CA TYR A 99 2.29 26.87 25.16
C TYR A 99 2.70 26.48 26.59
N ARG A 100 3.42 25.37 26.77
CA ARG A 100 3.97 25.00 28.08
C ARG A 100 5.05 25.97 28.54
N ASN A 101 5.96 26.38 27.64
CA ASN A 101 7.05 27.28 27.99
C ASN A 101 6.60 28.71 28.31
N HIS A 102 5.45 29.12 27.79
CA HIS A 102 4.85 30.42 28.09
C HIS A 102 4.04 30.43 29.39
N GLY A 103 3.93 29.30 30.09
CA GLY A 103 3.25 29.22 31.40
C GLY A 103 1.72 29.20 31.31
N PHE A 104 1.16 28.92 30.14
CA PHE A 104 -0.29 28.89 29.91
C PHE A 104 -1.01 27.63 30.43
N GLU A 105 -0.35 26.86 31.30
CA GLU A 105 -0.95 25.68 31.92
C GLU A 105 -2.07 26.06 32.92
N ASP A 106 -1.97 27.25 33.53
CA ASP A 106 -2.85 27.69 34.63
C ASP A 106 -3.84 28.80 34.25
N GLU A 107 -3.59 29.57 33.18
CA GLU A 107 -4.39 30.75 32.83
C GLU A 107 -5.26 30.53 31.58
N ALA A 108 -6.52 30.97 31.65
CA ALA A 108 -7.49 30.87 30.55
C ALA A 108 -7.62 32.22 29.85
N HIS A 109 -6.54 32.72 29.24
CA HIS A 109 -6.65 33.89 28.38
C HIS A 109 -7.23 33.46 27.03
N ALA A 110 -8.13 34.29 26.50
CA ALA A 110 -8.59 34.14 25.13
C ALA A 110 -7.45 34.60 24.23
N VAL A 111 -7.05 33.77 23.26
CA VAL A 111 -5.96 34.11 22.33
C VAL A 111 -6.45 35.23 21.39
N PRO A 112 -5.90 36.45 21.47
CA PRO A 112 -6.13 37.46 20.44
C PRO A 112 -5.62 36.95 19.08
N ASP A 113 -6.32 37.28 17.99
CA ASP A 113 -5.94 36.85 16.62
C ASP A 113 -4.51 37.28 16.23
N ASP A 114 -4.00 38.33 16.89
CA ASP A 114 -2.69 38.96 16.76
C ASP A 114 -1.58 38.39 17.68
N GLU A 115 -1.91 37.55 18.69
CA GLU A 115 -0.94 36.82 19.55
C GLU A 115 -0.55 35.44 19.00
N TRP A 116 -0.77 35.22 17.70
CA TRP A 116 -0.14 34.14 16.94
C TRP A 116 1.26 34.44 16.34
N PRO A 117 2.04 35.48 16.73
CA PRO A 117 3.15 35.92 15.92
C PRO A 117 4.29 34.89 15.91
N GLU A 118 4.53 34.14 16.98
CA GLU A 118 5.67 33.20 17.01
C GLU A 118 5.41 31.94 16.18
N VAL A 119 4.17 31.44 16.20
CA VAL A 119 3.76 30.25 15.46
C VAL A 119 3.57 30.57 13.97
N LYS A 120 3.01 31.74 13.63
CA LYS A 120 2.84 32.21 12.22
C LYS A 120 4.11 32.77 11.59
N ARG A 121 5.21 32.97 12.33
CA ARG A 121 6.50 33.46 11.79
C ARG A 121 7.54 32.36 11.61
N ASN A 122 7.26 31.14 12.07
CA ASN A 122 8.15 30.02 11.85
C ASN A 122 7.83 29.36 10.48
N ASP A 123 8.69 29.61 9.48
CA ASP A 123 8.54 29.07 8.12
C ASP A 123 8.48 27.54 8.08
N GLU A 124 9.20 26.87 8.98
CA GLU A 124 9.20 25.42 9.11
C GLU A 124 7.84 24.92 9.60
N TYR A 125 7.28 25.56 10.62
CA TYR A 125 5.94 25.25 11.13
C TYR A 125 4.85 25.46 10.09
N ILE A 126 4.91 26.55 9.33
CA ILE A 126 3.97 26.84 8.24
C ILE A 126 4.08 25.78 7.14
N SER A 127 5.31 25.33 6.83
CA SER A 127 5.56 24.26 5.86
C SER A 127 4.94 22.93 6.30
N LEU A 128 5.09 22.58 7.58
CA LEU A 128 4.48 21.38 8.15
C LEU A 128 2.95 21.43 8.06
N ILE A 129 2.32 22.53 8.47
CA ILE A 129 0.86 22.71 8.36
C ILE A 129 0.38 22.59 6.91
N LYS A 130 1.07 23.22 5.95
CA LYS A 130 0.72 23.13 4.52
C LYS A 130 0.83 21.70 4.01
N THR A 131 1.82 20.95 4.49
CA THR A 131 1.98 19.54 4.17
C THR A 131 0.77 18.75 4.69
N VAL A 132 0.46 18.86 5.99
CA VAL A 132 -0.71 18.17 6.58
C VAL A 132 -2.01 18.52 5.85
N LEU A 133 -2.25 19.79 5.54
CA LEU A 133 -3.42 20.24 4.78
C LEU A 133 -3.51 19.56 3.39
N SER A 134 -2.39 19.47 2.68
CA SER A 134 -2.35 18.84 1.34
C SER A 134 -2.68 17.35 1.39
N TYR A 135 -2.41 16.70 2.53
CA TYR A 135 -2.62 15.27 2.74
C TYR A 135 -3.80 14.94 3.67
N GLN A 136 -4.64 15.91 4.02
CA GLN A 136 -5.81 15.72 4.90
C GLN A 136 -6.80 14.67 4.36
N HIS A 137 -6.84 14.45 3.05
CA HIS A 137 -7.65 13.40 2.42
C HIS A 137 -7.21 11.97 2.78
N LEU A 138 -6.01 11.79 3.34
CA LEU A 138 -5.47 10.51 3.80
C LEU A 138 -5.79 10.22 5.27
N VAL A 139 -6.46 11.15 5.97
CA VAL A 139 -6.74 11.04 7.40
C VAL A 139 -7.74 9.92 7.70
N GLU A 140 -7.52 9.20 8.79
CA GLU A 140 -8.48 8.22 9.32
C GLU A 140 -9.71 8.91 9.94
N GLU A 141 -10.84 8.21 9.93
CA GLU A 141 -12.12 8.78 10.40
C GLU A 141 -12.11 9.18 11.88
N ASN A 142 -11.32 8.48 12.71
CA ASN A 142 -11.22 8.69 14.15
C ASN A 142 -10.63 10.07 14.53
N ILE A 143 -9.72 10.61 13.73
CA ILE A 143 -9.06 11.89 13.98
C ILE A 143 -9.52 13.01 13.02
N LYS A 144 -10.31 12.69 11.98
CA LYS A 144 -10.76 13.66 10.97
C LYS A 144 -11.43 14.90 11.56
N ASN A 145 -12.40 14.71 12.47
CA ASN A 145 -13.13 15.81 13.08
C ASN A 145 -12.24 16.70 13.97
N ASP A 146 -11.27 16.08 14.63
CA ASP A 146 -10.31 16.81 15.47
C ASP A 146 -9.33 17.58 14.59
N LEU A 147 -8.84 16.97 13.50
CA LEU A 147 -7.98 17.65 12.55
C LEU A 147 -8.68 18.86 11.88
N ASP A 148 -9.94 18.71 11.49
CA ASP A 148 -10.75 19.82 10.98
C ASP A 148 -10.92 20.94 12.02
N THR A 149 -11.10 20.55 13.29
CA THR A 149 -11.20 21.47 14.41
C THR A 149 -9.89 22.21 14.65
N PHE A 150 -8.77 21.50 14.58
CA PHE A 150 -7.43 22.03 14.71
C PHE A 150 -7.17 23.12 13.66
N PHE A 151 -7.48 22.85 12.39
CA PHE A 151 -7.30 23.84 11.32
C PHE A 151 -8.22 25.04 11.47
N LYS A 152 -9.45 24.87 11.97
CA LYS A 152 -10.33 26.00 12.29
C LYS A 152 -9.75 26.86 13.41
N MET A 153 -9.09 26.26 14.40
CA MET A 153 -8.42 26.98 15.49
C MET A 153 -7.18 27.75 14.97
N ILE A 154 -6.32 27.10 14.18
CA ILE A 154 -5.13 27.75 13.59
C ILE A 154 -5.50 28.95 12.71
N ASN A 155 -6.58 28.81 11.93
CA ASN A 155 -7.02 29.84 10.99
C ASN A 155 -7.87 30.95 11.65
N GLY A 156 -8.03 30.96 12.98
CA GLY A 156 -8.87 31.94 13.68
C GLY A 156 -10.38 31.81 13.40
N GLN A 157 -10.81 30.70 12.80
CA GLN A 157 -12.22 30.43 12.48
C GLN A 157 -13.00 29.86 13.68
N LYS A 158 -12.30 29.51 14.76
CA LYS A 158 -12.88 28.99 16.01
C LYS A 158 -12.15 29.63 17.18
N ALA A 159 -12.88 30.28 18.07
CA ALA A 159 -12.33 30.83 19.31
C ALA A 159 -11.94 29.72 20.30
N TYR A 160 -10.89 29.94 21.07
CA TYR A 160 -10.41 29.06 22.13
C TYR A 160 -9.60 29.86 23.16
N THR A 161 -9.42 29.26 24.32
CA THR A 161 -8.44 29.72 25.32
C THR A 161 -7.11 29.01 25.10
N GLU A 162 -6.02 29.60 25.57
CA GLU A 162 -4.68 29.01 25.48
C GLU A 162 -4.64 27.62 26.11
N ARG A 163 -5.15 27.50 27.34
CA ARG A 163 -5.33 26.23 28.04
C ARG A 163 -6.19 25.23 27.24
N GLY A 164 -7.25 25.71 26.60
CA GLY A 164 -8.13 24.88 25.78
C GLY A 164 -7.43 24.35 24.52
N LEU A 165 -6.60 25.17 23.88
CA LEU A 165 -5.80 24.76 22.74
C LEU A 165 -4.71 23.77 23.14
N LEU A 166 -4.02 24.01 24.27
CA LEU A 166 -3.02 23.09 24.79
C LEU A 166 -3.62 21.72 25.09
N GLN A 167 -4.74 21.67 25.80
CA GLN A 167 -5.43 20.41 26.10
C GLN A 167 -5.90 19.70 24.83
N PHE A 168 -6.43 20.45 23.87
CA PHE A 168 -6.84 19.93 22.58
C PHE A 168 -5.66 19.35 21.79
N ALA A 169 -4.53 20.06 21.74
CA ALA A 169 -3.33 19.63 21.04
C ALA A 169 -2.71 18.38 21.67
N VAL A 170 -2.69 18.30 23.01
CA VAL A 170 -2.25 17.09 23.73
C VAL A 170 -3.15 15.90 23.39
N ALA A 171 -4.46 16.06 23.48
CA ALA A 171 -5.41 14.98 23.18
C ALA A 171 -5.34 14.51 21.72
N LEU A 172 -5.20 15.45 20.76
CA LEU A 172 -5.00 15.10 19.35
C LEU A 172 -3.66 14.40 19.13
N ASN A 173 -2.60 14.83 19.82
CA ASN A 173 -1.28 14.21 19.70
C ASN A 173 -1.28 12.76 20.22
N GLU A 174 -2.00 12.47 21.31
CA GLU A 174 -2.17 11.10 21.81
C GLU A 174 -2.83 10.19 20.76
N LYS A 175 -3.91 10.66 20.12
CA LYS A 175 -4.58 9.90 19.04
C LYS A 175 -3.66 9.70 17.83
N VAL A 176 -2.88 10.71 17.47
CA VAL A 176 -1.89 10.63 16.39
C VAL A 176 -0.82 9.58 16.70
N ILE A 177 -0.37 9.48 17.95
CA ILE A 177 0.61 8.47 18.38
C ILE A 177 0.01 7.06 18.30
N GLU A 178 -1.25 6.88 18.70
CA GLU A 178 -1.96 5.61 18.57
C GLU A 178 -2.08 5.18 17.10
N ASP A 179 -2.49 6.09 16.21
CA ASP A 179 -2.59 5.82 14.78
C ASP A 179 -1.23 5.50 14.15
N ILE A 180 -0.16 6.24 14.51
CA ILE A 180 1.21 5.95 14.06
C ILE A 180 1.61 4.54 14.47
N SER A 181 1.37 4.17 15.73
CA SER A 181 1.73 2.86 16.27
C SER A 181 0.97 1.73 15.56
N SER A 182 -0.32 1.96 15.28
CA SER A 182 -1.17 1.04 14.52
C SER A 182 -0.66 0.85 13.08
N LEU A 183 -0.33 1.95 12.39
CA LEU A 183 0.21 1.90 11.02
C LEU A 183 1.59 1.24 10.97
N GLN A 184 2.46 1.49 11.94
CA GLN A 184 3.77 0.84 12.05
C GLN A 184 3.63 -0.67 12.29
N SER A 185 2.73 -1.08 13.20
CA SER A 185 2.45 -2.51 13.43
C SER A 185 1.92 -3.18 12.16
N ASN A 186 1.04 -2.51 11.41
CA ASN A 186 0.52 -3.02 10.13
C ASN A 186 1.64 -3.15 9.08
N LEU A 187 2.54 -2.17 8.98
CA LEU A 187 3.71 -2.24 8.10
C LEU A 187 4.64 -3.40 8.47
N ASP A 188 4.90 -3.62 9.76
CA ASP A 188 5.72 -4.74 10.21
C ASP A 188 5.10 -6.10 9.85
N GLU A 189 3.77 -6.22 9.96
CA GLU A 189 3.05 -7.41 9.51
C GLU A 189 3.16 -7.62 8.00
N LEU A 190 2.96 -6.56 7.20
CA LEU A 190 3.05 -6.63 5.74
C LEU A 190 4.47 -6.95 5.25
N HIS A 191 5.51 -6.33 5.82
CA HIS A 191 6.90 -6.66 5.54
C HIS A 191 7.30 -8.05 6.04
N GLY A 192 6.67 -8.54 7.11
CA GLY A 192 6.85 -9.90 7.62
C GLY A 192 6.26 -10.97 6.71
N ILE A 193 5.23 -10.64 5.93
CA ILE A 193 4.65 -11.51 4.89
C ILE A 193 5.57 -11.59 3.67
N GLU A 194 6.24 -10.50 3.30
CA GLU A 194 7.19 -10.45 2.17
C GLU A 194 8.44 -11.33 2.40
N LYS A 195 8.82 -11.56 3.67
CA LYS A 195 9.99 -12.36 4.05
C LYS A 195 9.74 -13.87 4.17
N LYS A 196 8.51 -14.37 3.97
CA LYS A 196 8.14 -15.79 4.10
C LYS A 196 7.87 -16.46 2.76
#